data_AF-A0A2S6AF69-F1
#
_entry.id   AF-A0A2S6AF69-F1
#
_cell.length_a   1.000
_cell.length_b   1.000
_cell.length_c   1.000
_cell.angle_alpha   90.00
_cell.angle_beta   90.00
_cell.angle_gamma   90.00
#
_symmetry.space_group_name_H-M   'P 1'
#
loop_
_entity.id
_entity.type
_entity.pdbx_description
1 polymer ?
#
loop_
_entity_poly.entity_id
_entity_poly.type
_entity_poly.pdbx_seq_one_letter_code
_entity_poly.pdbx_strand_id
1 'polypeptide(L)'
;MQITSVGHAGFHIRTAAGTILCDPWVNPAYFASWVPFPDNTGLDWDELGNCDFLYVSHLHRDHFDAKNLLDHVNKDATVLLPDYPVPDLQRELEKLGFHTFFETQNSVKHTITGRDGHELDIMIIALRAPADGPIGDSGLVVSDRETVCFNMNDARPVDMDVLHEQFGHIDIHLLQYSGAIWYPMVYDIPSKTKANFGKQKRQRGMDRARSYIEQVGATWVVPSAGPPVFLDDELRYLNDDGENRYSADNGNIFPDQMVFLEQMRIHGNSGGVLMIPGSVADVRGKELDLTHPFDPAEIYDDKAGYIERMAQRMAPVLEREKASWATEDGTPLLPRLKELFEPIMAQSDLICDGIGYPVGLVMGEETVVLDFPKRLVRGPIEGEGKYRYGFRIAPQLVRTVLRDNEPDWVNTIFLSTRFQAWRIGGYNEFLYTFFKCLTDERIAYADGWFAEAHDDSASCELAGWEVQRRCPHLKADLSKFGVVEGNTLTCNLHGWQWDLETGRCKTSKGHELRSRKL
;
A
#
# COMPACT_ATOMS: atom_id res chain seq x y z
N MET A 1 -1.02 -19.61 19.81
CA MET A 1 -1.28 -19.32 18.38
C MET A 1 -0.16 -19.83 17.47
N GLN A 2 -0.46 -20.32 16.27
CA GLN A 2 0.54 -20.66 15.24
C GLN A 2 0.35 -19.75 14.01
N ILE A 3 1.42 -19.11 13.54
CA ILE A 3 1.40 -18.16 12.41
C ILE A 3 2.35 -18.68 11.33
N THR A 4 1.82 -18.93 10.14
CA THR A 4 2.61 -19.35 8.97
C THR A 4 2.69 -18.22 7.97
N SER A 5 3.89 -17.83 7.54
CA SER A 5 4.03 -16.86 6.44
C SER A 5 3.69 -17.54 5.12
N VAL A 6 2.81 -16.94 4.32
CA VAL A 6 2.56 -17.40 2.93
C VAL A 6 3.26 -16.52 1.90
N GLY A 7 4.09 -15.56 2.35
CA GLY A 7 4.86 -14.63 1.52
C GLY A 7 4.25 -13.23 1.42
N HIS A 8 5.10 -12.23 1.17
CA HIS A 8 4.74 -10.80 1.10
C HIS A 8 3.96 -10.32 2.34
N ALA A 9 2.66 -10.05 2.20
CA ALA A 9 1.75 -9.62 3.26
C ALA A 9 0.94 -10.76 3.89
N GLY A 10 0.98 -11.95 3.27
CA GLY A 10 0.07 -13.03 3.57
C GLY A 10 0.52 -13.89 4.74
N PHE A 11 -0.45 -14.28 5.57
CA PHE A 11 -0.26 -15.21 6.68
C PHE A 11 -1.43 -16.17 6.83
N HIS A 12 -1.13 -17.37 7.28
CA HIS A 12 -2.13 -18.34 7.75
C HIS A 12 -2.01 -18.48 9.27
N ILE A 13 -3.05 -18.05 9.99
CA ILE A 13 -3.09 -18.04 11.47
C ILE A 13 -3.97 -19.19 11.93
N ARG A 14 -3.42 -20.10 12.74
CA ARG A 14 -4.12 -21.25 13.32
C ARG A 14 -4.28 -21.06 14.83
N THR A 15 -5.50 -21.27 15.30
CA THR A 15 -5.91 -21.18 16.71
C THR A 15 -6.82 -22.36 17.06
N ALA A 16 -7.24 -22.47 18.33
CA ALA A 16 -8.26 -23.44 18.74
C ALA A 16 -9.65 -23.15 18.13
N ALA A 17 -9.92 -21.90 17.72
CA ALA A 17 -11.16 -21.50 17.06
C ALA A 17 -11.17 -21.77 15.56
N GLY A 18 -10.06 -22.19 14.98
CA GLY A 18 -9.92 -22.44 13.55
C GLY A 18 -8.80 -21.62 12.91
N THR A 19 -8.91 -21.46 11.60
CA THR A 19 -7.86 -20.93 10.73
C THR A 19 -8.27 -19.65 10.01
N ILE A 20 -7.37 -18.67 9.94
CA ILE A 20 -7.55 -17.43 9.18
C ILE A 20 -6.47 -17.38 8.09
N LEU A 21 -6.88 -17.30 6.83
CA LEU A 21 -5.99 -16.96 5.73
C LEU A 21 -6.06 -15.45 5.48
N CYS A 22 -4.91 -14.78 5.49
CA CYS A 22 -4.77 -13.34 5.29
C CYS A 22 -4.03 -13.04 3.98
N ASP A 23 -4.55 -12.14 3.15
CA ASP A 23 -3.91 -11.57 1.94
C ASP A 23 -3.16 -12.60 1.06
N PRO A 24 -3.82 -13.65 0.52
CA PRO A 24 -3.15 -14.78 -0.12
C PRO A 24 -2.72 -14.51 -1.57
N TRP A 25 -1.55 -13.88 -1.76
CA TRP A 25 -1.00 -13.52 -3.08
C TRP A 25 0.08 -14.48 -3.60
N VAL A 26 -0.05 -14.98 -4.84
CA VAL A 26 0.95 -15.87 -5.50
C VAL A 26 1.24 -15.52 -6.97
N ASN A 27 0.29 -14.93 -7.69
CA ASN A 27 0.39 -14.66 -9.13
C ASN A 27 1.02 -13.29 -9.42
N PRO A 28 1.66 -13.06 -10.58
CA PRO A 28 2.18 -11.74 -10.91
C PRO A 28 1.09 -10.64 -10.89
N ALA A 29 1.40 -9.48 -10.31
CA ALA A 29 0.50 -8.34 -10.20
C ALA A 29 0.96 -7.17 -11.09
N TYR A 30 0.04 -6.21 -11.30
CA TYR A 30 0.30 -4.91 -11.92
C TYR A 30 1.02 -4.98 -13.28
N PHE A 31 0.41 -5.60 -14.28
CA PHE A 31 1.06 -5.82 -15.58
C PHE A 31 2.38 -6.61 -15.43
N ALA A 32 2.32 -7.70 -14.66
CA ALA A 32 3.43 -8.61 -14.42
C ALA A 32 4.71 -7.92 -13.92
N SER A 33 4.57 -6.83 -13.19
CA SER A 33 5.72 -6.09 -12.66
C SER A 33 6.15 -6.62 -11.29
N TRP A 34 5.18 -6.98 -10.44
CA TRP A 34 5.41 -7.43 -9.08
C TRP A 34 5.14 -8.93 -8.99
N VAL A 35 6.04 -9.63 -8.32
CA VAL A 35 5.88 -11.04 -7.97
C VAL A 35 6.20 -11.19 -6.47
N PRO A 36 5.53 -12.09 -5.72
CA PRO A 36 5.85 -12.32 -4.32
C PRO A 36 7.34 -12.60 -4.11
N PHE A 37 7.91 -12.04 -3.05
CA PHE A 37 9.31 -12.27 -2.69
C PHE A 37 9.44 -12.52 -1.18
N PRO A 38 10.17 -13.57 -0.76
CA PRO A 38 10.69 -14.68 -1.57
C PRO A 38 9.59 -15.48 -2.30
N ASP A 39 10.00 -16.39 -3.18
CA ASP A 39 9.05 -17.23 -3.94
C ASP A 39 8.18 -18.10 -3.02
N ASN A 40 6.88 -18.06 -3.23
CA ASN A 40 5.86 -18.81 -2.50
C ASN A 40 5.04 -19.76 -3.39
N THR A 41 5.44 -19.94 -4.66
CA THR A 41 4.74 -20.83 -5.61
C THR A 41 4.77 -22.30 -5.21
N GLY A 42 5.70 -22.70 -4.33
CA GLY A 42 5.83 -24.06 -3.82
C GLY A 42 4.99 -24.38 -2.58
N LEU A 43 4.22 -23.43 -2.04
CA LEU A 43 3.31 -23.69 -0.92
C LEU A 43 2.10 -24.52 -1.36
N ASP A 44 1.54 -25.29 -0.43
CA ASP A 44 0.30 -26.03 -0.64
C ASP A 44 -0.90 -25.08 -0.49
N TRP A 45 -1.28 -24.42 -1.59
CA TRP A 45 -2.39 -23.46 -1.60
C TRP A 45 -3.75 -24.10 -1.39
N ASP A 46 -3.92 -25.40 -1.67
CA ASP A 46 -5.17 -26.11 -1.39
C ASP A 46 -5.32 -26.35 0.12
N GLU A 47 -4.23 -26.71 0.83
CA GLU A 47 -4.24 -26.81 2.29
C GLU A 47 -4.46 -25.44 2.95
N LEU A 48 -3.70 -24.43 2.53
CA LEU A 48 -3.80 -23.07 3.09
C LEU A 48 -5.16 -22.42 2.80
N GLY A 49 -5.71 -22.67 1.61
CA GLY A 49 -6.97 -22.13 1.13
C GLY A 49 -8.20 -22.80 1.76
N ASN A 50 -8.06 -24.00 2.32
CA ASN A 50 -9.09 -24.67 3.10
C ASN A 50 -9.21 -24.10 4.53
N CYS A 51 -9.42 -22.78 4.62
CA CYS A 51 -9.52 -22.05 5.87
C CYS A 51 -10.96 -21.90 6.38
N ASP A 52 -11.12 -21.57 7.67
CA ASP A 52 -12.41 -21.27 8.28
C ASP A 52 -12.82 -19.81 8.06
N PHE A 53 -11.83 -18.92 8.09
CA PHE A 53 -11.98 -17.48 7.93
C PHE A 53 -11.03 -16.95 6.85
N LEU A 54 -11.50 -15.97 6.09
CA LEU A 54 -10.70 -15.23 5.12
C LEU A 54 -10.64 -13.76 5.57
N TYR A 55 -9.44 -13.19 5.59
CA TYR A 55 -9.24 -11.77 5.73
C TYR A 55 -8.48 -11.27 4.52
N VAL A 56 -9.09 -10.37 3.74
CA VAL A 56 -8.36 -9.58 2.76
C VAL A 56 -8.40 -8.15 3.22
N SER A 57 -7.22 -7.57 3.45
CA SER A 57 -7.10 -6.20 3.93
C SER A 57 -7.74 -5.25 2.93
N HIS A 58 -7.29 -5.23 1.67
CA HIS A 58 -7.81 -4.31 0.66
C HIS A 58 -7.60 -4.82 -0.77
N LEU A 59 -8.10 -4.06 -1.76
CA LEU A 59 -8.16 -4.46 -3.16
C LEU A 59 -6.85 -4.30 -3.96
N HIS A 60 -5.75 -3.91 -3.32
CA HIS A 60 -4.48 -3.91 -4.04
C HIS A 60 -4.13 -5.34 -4.49
N ARG A 61 -3.65 -5.51 -5.73
CA ARG A 61 -3.48 -6.83 -6.36
C ARG A 61 -2.41 -7.71 -5.70
N ASP A 62 -1.54 -7.13 -4.87
CA ASP A 62 -0.58 -7.86 -4.03
C ASP A 62 -1.16 -8.33 -2.67
N HIS A 63 -2.45 -8.07 -2.43
CA HIS A 63 -3.25 -8.60 -1.30
C HIS A 63 -4.49 -9.34 -1.81
N PHE A 64 -5.13 -8.81 -2.86
CA PHE A 64 -6.30 -9.37 -3.54
C PHE A 64 -5.88 -10.09 -4.83
N ASP A 65 -5.31 -11.28 -4.70
CA ASP A 65 -5.04 -12.15 -5.85
C ASP A 65 -6.31 -12.89 -6.26
N ALA A 66 -7.10 -12.27 -7.14
CA ALA A 66 -8.38 -12.81 -7.59
C ALA A 66 -8.26 -14.25 -8.13
N LYS A 67 -7.15 -14.58 -8.80
CA LYS A 67 -6.94 -15.92 -9.36
C LYS A 67 -6.70 -16.95 -8.26
N ASN A 68 -5.82 -16.66 -7.30
CA ASN A 68 -5.56 -17.56 -6.18
C ASN A 68 -6.79 -17.73 -5.29
N LEU A 69 -7.47 -16.61 -5.01
CA LEU A 69 -8.74 -16.60 -4.30
C LEU A 69 -9.74 -17.51 -5.01
N LEU A 70 -9.94 -17.37 -6.32
CA LEU A 70 -10.88 -18.19 -7.10
C LEU A 70 -10.53 -19.69 -7.05
N ASP A 71 -9.27 -20.02 -7.33
CA ASP A 71 -8.84 -21.40 -7.62
C ASP A 71 -8.65 -22.25 -6.35
N HIS A 72 -8.19 -21.64 -5.25
CA HIS A 72 -7.68 -22.40 -4.09
C HIS A 72 -8.40 -22.09 -2.76
N VAL A 73 -9.04 -20.93 -2.60
CA VAL A 73 -9.62 -20.53 -1.31
C VAL A 73 -11.06 -20.97 -1.16
N ASN A 74 -11.37 -21.61 -0.03
CA ASN A 74 -12.67 -22.15 0.31
C ASN A 74 -13.77 -21.08 0.32
N LYS A 75 -14.83 -21.27 -0.50
CA LYS A 75 -15.95 -20.32 -0.61
C LYS A 75 -16.89 -20.34 0.59
N ASP A 76 -16.85 -21.41 1.39
CA ASP A 76 -17.57 -21.52 2.66
C ASP A 76 -16.84 -20.82 3.83
N ALA A 77 -15.62 -20.30 3.61
CA ALA A 77 -14.92 -19.51 4.63
C ALA A 77 -15.73 -18.25 4.97
N THR A 78 -15.77 -17.89 6.25
CA THR A 78 -16.38 -16.63 6.67
C THR A 78 -15.40 -15.49 6.43
N VAL A 79 -15.77 -14.56 5.55
CA VAL A 79 -14.96 -13.37 5.27
C VAL A 79 -15.08 -12.39 6.42
N LEU A 80 -13.95 -12.03 7.05
CA LEU A 80 -13.88 -10.96 8.03
C LEU A 80 -13.79 -9.62 7.29
N LEU A 81 -14.92 -8.93 7.17
CA LEU A 81 -15.06 -7.79 6.26
C LEU A 81 -14.75 -6.45 6.98
N PRO A 82 -13.78 -5.65 6.49
CA PRO A 82 -13.53 -4.30 6.99
C PRO A 82 -14.71 -3.34 6.77
N ASP A 83 -14.91 -2.40 7.70
CA ASP A 83 -15.92 -1.32 7.63
C ASP A 83 -15.49 -0.21 6.64
N TYR A 84 -15.48 -0.52 5.35
CA TYR A 84 -15.15 0.42 4.28
C TYR A 84 -16.34 1.25 3.82
N PRO A 85 -16.09 2.51 3.38
CA PRO A 85 -17.15 3.42 2.98
C PRO A 85 -17.81 3.01 1.65
N VAL A 86 -17.10 2.26 0.81
CA VAL A 86 -17.60 1.71 -0.46
C VAL A 86 -17.49 0.18 -0.40
N PRO A 87 -18.52 -0.58 -0.81
CA PRO A 87 -18.54 -2.03 -0.64
C PRO A 87 -17.79 -2.77 -1.76
N ASP A 88 -16.79 -2.14 -2.38
CA ASP A 88 -16.09 -2.71 -3.54
C ASP A 88 -15.39 -4.03 -3.18
N LEU A 89 -14.73 -4.11 -2.01
CA LEU A 89 -14.10 -5.35 -1.57
C LEU A 89 -15.11 -6.50 -1.44
N GLN A 90 -16.27 -6.23 -0.83
CA GLN A 90 -17.34 -7.22 -0.72
C GLN A 90 -17.84 -7.64 -2.10
N ARG A 91 -18.14 -6.69 -2.99
CA ARG A 91 -18.62 -6.98 -4.35
C ARG A 91 -17.62 -7.82 -5.15
N GLU A 92 -16.32 -7.53 -5.05
CA GLU A 92 -15.30 -8.33 -5.73
C GLU A 92 -15.18 -9.74 -5.13
N LEU A 93 -15.27 -9.90 -3.81
CA LEU A 93 -15.31 -11.23 -3.18
C LEU A 93 -16.57 -12.02 -3.56
N GLU A 94 -17.74 -11.38 -3.61
CA GLU A 94 -18.99 -11.99 -4.06
C GLU A 94 -18.90 -12.48 -5.51
N LYS A 95 -18.26 -11.72 -6.41
CA LYS A 95 -18.00 -12.14 -7.80
C LYS A 95 -17.12 -13.40 -7.88
N LEU A 96 -16.24 -13.61 -6.90
CA LEU A 96 -15.42 -14.83 -6.78
C LEU A 96 -16.17 -15.99 -6.10
N GLY A 97 -17.41 -15.77 -5.64
CA GLY A 97 -18.29 -16.80 -5.07
C GLY A 97 -18.30 -16.87 -3.54
N PHE A 98 -17.61 -15.97 -2.82
CA PHE A 98 -17.73 -15.88 -1.37
C PHE A 98 -19.13 -15.38 -0.98
N HIS A 99 -19.74 -16.01 0.03
CA HIS A 99 -21.15 -15.77 0.36
C HIS A 99 -21.44 -15.60 1.85
N THR A 100 -20.44 -15.74 2.72
CA THR A 100 -20.59 -15.60 4.16
C THR A 100 -19.66 -14.50 4.66
N PHE A 101 -20.24 -13.43 5.20
CA PHE A 101 -19.49 -12.25 5.65
C PHE A 101 -19.78 -11.96 7.11
N PHE A 102 -18.72 -11.70 7.87
CA PHE A 102 -18.80 -11.10 9.20
C PHE A 102 -18.41 -9.63 9.08
N GLU A 103 -19.43 -8.77 9.08
CA GLU A 103 -19.25 -7.31 9.02
C GLU A 103 -18.68 -6.79 10.34
N THR A 104 -17.50 -6.20 10.30
CA THR A 104 -16.89 -5.56 11.46
C THR A 104 -17.32 -4.10 11.60
N GLN A 105 -17.06 -3.53 12.77
CA GLN A 105 -17.10 -2.09 12.99
C GLN A 105 -15.68 -1.59 13.18
N ASN A 106 -15.33 -0.46 12.55
CA ASN A 106 -13.98 0.07 12.57
C ASN A 106 -13.43 0.24 14.00
N SER A 107 -12.28 -0.39 14.28
CA SER A 107 -11.59 -0.31 15.57
C SER A 107 -12.44 -0.74 16.77
N VAL A 108 -13.39 -1.65 16.55
CA VAL A 108 -14.18 -2.28 17.62
C VAL A 108 -13.80 -3.75 17.72
N LYS A 109 -13.56 -4.23 18.94
CA LYS A 109 -13.32 -5.65 19.21
C LYS A 109 -14.63 -6.45 19.09
N HIS A 110 -14.55 -7.57 18.39
CA HIS A 110 -15.62 -8.54 18.23
C HIS A 110 -15.13 -9.91 18.70
N THR A 111 -16.04 -10.74 19.21
CA THR A 111 -15.77 -12.16 19.47
C THR A 111 -16.48 -12.99 18.40
N ILE A 112 -15.72 -13.83 17.70
CA ILE A 112 -16.24 -14.80 16.74
C ILE A 112 -16.10 -16.21 17.32
N THR A 113 -16.96 -17.12 16.87
CA THR A 113 -16.96 -18.51 17.34
C THR A 113 -16.62 -19.45 16.19
N GLY A 114 -15.60 -20.27 16.39
CA GLY A 114 -15.20 -21.34 15.49
C GLY A 114 -16.21 -22.47 15.40
N ARG A 115 -16.01 -23.37 14.43
CA ARG A 115 -16.89 -24.54 14.20
C ARG A 115 -17.02 -25.44 15.43
N ASP A 116 -15.95 -25.54 16.22
CA ASP A 116 -15.89 -26.37 17.43
C ASP A 116 -16.33 -25.63 18.72
N GLY A 117 -16.88 -24.42 18.61
CA GLY A 117 -17.38 -23.64 19.73
C GLY A 117 -16.32 -22.85 20.51
N HIS A 118 -15.05 -22.95 20.11
CA HIS A 118 -13.97 -22.11 20.64
C HIS A 118 -14.12 -20.68 20.11
N GLU A 119 -13.85 -19.70 20.97
CA GLU A 119 -13.99 -18.28 20.64
C GLU A 119 -12.64 -17.65 20.29
N LEU A 120 -12.69 -16.64 19.43
CA LEU A 120 -11.55 -15.83 19.00
C LEU A 120 -11.95 -14.36 19.05
N ASP A 121 -11.12 -13.51 19.63
CA ASP A 121 -11.36 -12.07 19.61
C ASP A 121 -10.63 -11.46 18.41
N ILE A 122 -11.33 -10.64 17.62
CA ILE A 122 -10.78 -9.94 16.47
C ILE A 122 -11.08 -8.44 16.53
N MET A 123 -10.27 -7.64 15.85
CA MET A 123 -10.58 -6.24 15.56
C MET A 123 -9.95 -5.86 14.23
N ILE A 124 -10.72 -5.20 13.35
CA ILE A 124 -10.20 -4.64 12.11
C ILE A 124 -10.12 -3.12 12.27
N ILE A 125 -8.92 -2.57 12.06
CA ILE A 125 -8.71 -1.12 12.00
C ILE A 125 -8.81 -0.72 10.53
N ALA A 126 -9.96 -0.19 10.12
CA ALA A 126 -10.26 0.22 8.76
C ALA A 126 -9.91 1.70 8.54
N LEU A 127 -9.04 1.95 7.58
CA LEU A 127 -8.70 3.28 7.08
C LEU A 127 -9.62 3.62 5.92
N ARG A 128 -10.19 4.81 5.98
CA ARG A 128 -11.32 5.20 5.13
C ARG A 128 -11.02 6.44 4.30
N ALA A 129 -9.82 7.03 4.36
CA ALA A 129 -9.54 8.20 3.54
C ALA A 129 -9.43 7.79 2.05
N PRO A 130 -9.82 8.64 1.09
CA PRO A 130 -9.64 8.34 -0.33
C PRO A 130 -8.20 8.05 -0.73
N ALA A 131 -7.22 8.53 0.04
CA ALA A 131 -5.81 8.25 -0.18
C ALA A 131 -5.35 6.86 0.31
N ASP A 132 -6.10 6.19 1.19
CA ASP A 132 -5.80 4.85 1.74
C ASP A 132 -6.25 3.77 0.75
N GLY A 133 -5.35 2.84 0.38
CA GLY A 133 -5.57 1.74 -0.59
C GLY A 133 -6.52 2.08 -1.75
N PRO A 134 -7.20 1.13 -2.40
CA PRO A 134 -8.30 1.42 -3.32
C PRO A 134 -9.57 1.88 -2.56
N ILE A 135 -9.51 3.05 -1.91
CA ILE A 135 -10.56 3.62 -1.03
C ILE A 135 -10.83 2.70 0.18
N GLY A 136 -9.75 2.28 0.83
CA GLY A 136 -9.77 1.37 1.96
C GLY A 136 -8.41 0.70 2.14
N ASP A 137 -7.94 0.66 3.38
CA ASP A 137 -6.81 -0.18 3.82
C ASP A 137 -7.06 -0.61 5.27
N SER A 138 -6.55 -1.75 5.72
CA SER A 138 -6.83 -2.22 7.10
C SER A 138 -5.79 -3.17 7.68
N GLY A 139 -5.69 -3.11 9.01
CA GLY A 139 -4.96 -4.08 9.83
C GLY A 139 -5.91 -4.96 10.63
N LEU A 140 -5.52 -6.20 10.88
CA LEU A 140 -6.25 -7.19 11.67
C LEU A 140 -5.55 -7.48 12.99
N VAL A 141 -6.28 -7.38 14.09
CA VAL A 141 -5.86 -7.90 15.41
C VAL A 141 -6.58 -9.20 15.65
N VAL A 142 -5.85 -10.21 16.13
CA VAL A 142 -6.37 -11.54 16.47
C VAL A 142 -5.88 -11.91 17.87
N SER A 143 -6.78 -12.38 18.72
CA SER A 143 -6.44 -12.90 20.04
C SER A 143 -7.13 -14.23 20.31
N ASP A 144 -6.34 -15.26 20.60
CA ASP A 144 -6.80 -16.56 21.12
C ASP A 144 -6.91 -16.56 22.66
N ARG A 145 -6.90 -15.35 23.28
CA ARG A 145 -6.89 -15.06 24.72
C ARG A 145 -5.63 -15.44 25.47
N GLU A 146 -4.69 -16.12 24.81
CA GLU A 146 -3.34 -16.36 25.32
C GLU A 146 -2.31 -15.49 24.59
N THR A 147 -2.49 -15.31 23.28
CA THR A 147 -1.59 -14.59 22.37
C THR A 147 -2.36 -13.55 21.57
N VAL A 148 -1.81 -12.35 21.44
CA VAL A 148 -2.34 -11.27 20.61
C VAL A 148 -1.41 -10.99 19.44
N CYS A 149 -1.91 -11.22 18.22
CA CYS A 149 -1.24 -10.90 16.96
C CYS A 149 -1.85 -9.65 16.34
N PHE A 150 -1.02 -8.65 16.04
CA PHE A 150 -1.40 -7.52 15.20
C PHE A 150 -0.79 -7.68 13.81
N ASN A 151 -1.60 -8.10 12.84
CA ASN A 151 -1.27 -8.03 11.42
C ASN A 151 -1.62 -6.63 10.90
N MET A 152 -0.67 -5.69 11.02
CA MET A 152 -0.88 -4.31 10.59
C MET A 152 -0.94 -4.20 9.06
N ASN A 153 -0.26 -5.10 8.36
CA ASN A 153 -0.16 -5.08 6.91
C ASN A 153 0.35 -3.71 6.39
N ASP A 154 -0.25 -3.18 5.33
CA ASP A 154 0.04 -1.89 4.69
C ASP A 154 -0.62 -0.71 5.39
N ALA A 155 -1.59 -1.00 6.27
CA ALA A 155 -2.39 0.01 6.91
C ALA A 155 -1.52 0.94 7.74
N ARG A 156 -1.88 2.22 7.72
CA ARG A 156 -1.24 3.30 8.48
C ARG A 156 -2.18 3.91 9.51
N PRO A 157 -2.66 3.12 10.49
CA PRO A 157 -3.53 3.62 11.55
C PRO A 157 -2.88 4.77 12.30
N VAL A 158 -3.70 5.78 12.61
CA VAL A 158 -3.28 7.04 13.24
C VAL A 158 -3.41 7.03 14.75
N ASP A 159 -4.06 6.01 15.31
CA ASP A 159 -4.26 5.86 16.74
C ASP A 159 -4.07 4.41 17.20
N MET A 160 -3.00 4.18 17.96
CA MET A 160 -2.62 2.87 18.51
C MET A 160 -3.22 2.61 19.90
N ASP A 161 -3.79 3.62 20.55
CA ASP A 161 -4.25 3.49 21.95
C ASP A 161 -5.40 2.46 22.03
N VAL A 162 -6.25 2.41 21.01
CA VAL A 162 -7.33 1.42 20.87
C VAL A 162 -6.83 -0.03 20.89
N LEU A 163 -5.63 -0.32 20.38
CA LEU A 163 -5.04 -1.67 20.44
C LEU A 163 -4.84 -2.09 21.89
N HIS A 164 -4.22 -1.21 22.68
CA HIS A 164 -3.90 -1.47 24.08
C HIS A 164 -5.15 -1.45 24.97
N GLU A 165 -6.11 -0.57 24.69
CA GLU A 165 -7.38 -0.54 25.42
C GLU A 165 -8.20 -1.82 25.23
N GLN A 166 -8.22 -2.37 24.01
CA GLN A 166 -9.05 -3.52 23.66
C GLN A 166 -8.37 -4.87 23.93
N PHE A 167 -7.04 -4.95 23.76
CA PHE A 167 -6.28 -6.22 23.81
C PHE A 167 -5.12 -6.21 24.82
N GLY A 168 -4.75 -5.07 25.38
CA GLY A 168 -3.63 -4.97 26.31
C GLY A 168 -2.27 -5.08 25.60
N HIS A 169 -1.48 -6.08 25.99
CA HIS A 169 -0.15 -6.29 25.42
C HIS A 169 -0.25 -6.99 24.07
N ILE A 170 0.57 -6.58 23.11
CA ILE A 170 0.67 -7.20 21.78
C ILE A 170 1.89 -8.12 21.79
N ASP A 171 1.70 -9.40 21.47
CA ASP A 171 2.80 -10.37 21.50
C ASP A 171 3.61 -10.32 20.21
N ILE A 172 2.94 -10.27 19.06
CA ILE A 172 3.56 -10.26 17.74
C ILE A 172 2.93 -9.23 16.81
N HIS A 173 3.78 -8.47 16.12
CA HIS A 173 3.38 -7.40 15.21
C HIS A 173 3.96 -7.67 13.81
N LEU A 174 3.08 -7.84 12.82
CA LEU A 174 3.42 -8.04 11.42
C LEU A 174 3.31 -6.69 10.71
N LEU A 175 4.45 -6.12 10.29
CA LEU A 175 4.56 -4.70 9.98
C LEU A 175 5.16 -4.45 8.58
N GLN A 176 4.52 -3.59 7.79
CA GLN A 176 5.12 -3.05 6.58
C GLN A 176 6.36 -2.19 6.87
N TYR A 177 7.46 -2.51 6.19
CA TYR A 177 8.69 -1.70 6.23
C TYR A 177 9.14 -1.22 4.85
N SER A 178 8.72 -1.91 3.77
CA SER A 178 8.99 -1.54 2.38
C SER A 178 7.69 -1.24 1.64
N GLY A 179 7.37 0.05 1.49
CA GLY A 179 6.04 0.46 1.02
C GLY A 179 5.80 0.30 -0.49
N ALA A 180 4.53 0.10 -0.84
CA ALA A 180 4.00 0.17 -2.20
C ALA A 180 4.03 1.60 -2.77
N ILE A 181 5.11 1.98 -3.47
CA ILE A 181 5.26 3.33 -4.04
C ILE A 181 6.23 3.36 -5.23
N TRP A 182 5.92 4.18 -6.25
CA TRP A 182 6.77 4.37 -7.43
C TRP A 182 7.74 5.56 -7.34
N TYR A 183 7.53 6.49 -6.40
CA TYR A 183 8.36 7.68 -6.24
C TYR A 183 9.68 7.36 -5.50
N PRO A 184 10.85 7.80 -6.00
CA PRO A 184 11.07 8.66 -7.17
C PRO A 184 11.43 7.91 -8.46
N MET A 185 11.34 6.57 -8.47
CA MET A 185 11.92 5.71 -9.50
C MET A 185 11.41 6.02 -10.92
N VAL A 186 10.11 6.24 -11.06
CA VAL A 186 9.46 6.54 -12.36
C VAL A 186 9.57 8.01 -12.78
N TYR A 187 10.08 8.90 -11.92
CA TYR A 187 10.10 10.33 -12.24
C TYR A 187 11.24 10.68 -13.20
N ASP A 188 10.93 11.47 -14.23
CA ASP A 188 11.88 12.05 -15.17
C ASP A 188 12.60 13.24 -14.52
N ILE A 189 13.61 12.93 -13.72
CA ILE A 189 14.46 13.86 -12.97
C ILE A 189 15.92 13.40 -13.04
N PRO A 190 16.90 14.32 -12.86
CA PRO A 190 18.32 13.95 -12.90
C PRO A 190 18.67 12.81 -11.94
N SER A 191 19.52 11.87 -12.37
CA SER A 191 19.83 10.64 -11.63
C SER A 191 20.34 10.90 -10.21
N LYS A 192 21.18 11.92 -10.00
CA LYS A 192 21.66 12.31 -8.67
C LYS A 192 20.53 12.78 -7.75
N THR A 193 19.57 13.53 -8.29
CA THR A 193 18.38 13.97 -7.56
C THR A 193 17.49 12.78 -7.23
N LYS A 194 17.28 11.87 -8.19
CA LYS A 194 16.53 10.62 -7.99
C LYS A 194 17.13 9.78 -6.87
N ALA A 195 18.45 9.57 -6.88
CA ALA A 195 19.15 8.83 -5.84
C ALA A 195 18.98 9.49 -4.45
N ASN A 196 19.11 10.81 -4.36
CA ASN A 196 18.91 11.53 -3.09
C ASN A 196 17.48 11.41 -2.55
N PHE A 197 16.47 11.57 -3.41
CA PHE A 197 15.07 11.35 -3.01
C PHE A 197 14.78 9.90 -2.64
N GLY A 198 15.44 8.95 -3.32
CA GLY A 198 15.38 7.53 -3.00
C GLY A 198 15.89 7.24 -1.60
N LYS A 199 17.09 7.76 -1.25
CA LYS A 199 17.67 7.64 0.10
C LYS A 199 16.73 8.20 1.17
N GLN A 200 16.21 9.41 0.95
CA GLN A 200 15.26 10.04 1.88
C GLN A 200 13.99 9.21 2.04
N LYS A 201 13.46 8.65 0.95
CA LYS A 201 12.24 7.84 0.98
C LYS A 201 12.48 6.50 1.69
N ARG A 202 13.61 5.83 1.43
CA ARG A 202 14.05 4.61 2.10
C ARG A 202 14.16 4.85 3.62
N GLN A 203 14.88 5.89 4.03
CA GLN A 203 15.04 6.23 5.45
C GLN A 203 13.70 6.54 6.13
N ARG A 204 12.84 7.34 5.51
CA ARG A 204 11.50 7.66 6.05
C ARG A 204 10.63 6.40 6.22
N GLY A 205 10.77 5.42 5.32
CA GLY A 205 10.09 4.12 5.47
C GLY A 205 10.55 3.39 6.74
N MET A 206 11.86 3.33 6.97
CA MET A 206 12.44 2.73 8.18
C MET A 206 12.04 3.49 9.45
N ASP A 207 12.08 4.83 9.42
CA ASP A 207 11.69 5.67 10.57
C ASP A 207 10.22 5.47 10.94
N ARG A 208 9.34 5.39 9.93
CA ARG A 208 7.92 5.12 10.15
C ARG A 208 7.71 3.74 10.76
N ALA A 209 8.35 2.70 10.23
CA ALA A 209 8.24 1.35 10.77
C ALA A 209 8.71 1.31 12.24
N ARG A 210 9.85 1.93 12.57
CA ARG A 210 10.32 2.04 13.97
C ARG A 210 9.34 2.77 14.88
N SER A 211 8.73 3.85 14.40
CA SER A 211 7.71 4.56 15.17
C SER A 211 6.50 3.67 15.50
N TYR A 212 6.07 2.82 14.57
CA TYR A 212 5.02 1.84 14.84
C TYR A 212 5.46 0.75 15.80
N ILE A 213 6.70 0.25 15.71
CA ILE A 213 7.25 -0.71 16.68
C ILE A 213 7.23 -0.12 18.09
N GLU A 214 7.67 1.13 18.26
CA GLU A 214 7.68 1.82 19.55
C GLU A 214 6.27 2.04 20.11
N GLN A 215 5.33 2.46 19.26
CA GLN A 215 3.95 2.73 19.68
C GLN A 215 3.18 1.44 20.03
N VAL A 216 3.36 0.37 19.26
CA VAL A 216 2.69 -0.92 19.50
C VAL A 216 3.35 -1.69 20.65
N GLY A 217 4.66 -1.50 20.86
CA GLY A 217 5.37 -2.12 21.99
C GLY A 217 5.34 -3.65 21.99
N ALA A 218 5.24 -4.28 20.80
CA ALA A 218 5.13 -5.73 20.70
C ALA A 218 6.41 -6.46 21.13
N THR A 219 6.27 -7.71 21.57
CA THR A 219 7.45 -8.53 21.94
C THR A 219 8.24 -8.97 20.70
N TRP A 220 7.53 -9.40 19.67
CA TRP A 220 8.09 -9.85 18.41
C TRP A 220 7.62 -8.97 17.25
N VAL A 221 8.51 -8.70 16.30
CA VAL A 221 8.19 -7.94 15.09
C VAL A 221 8.60 -8.75 13.87
N VAL A 222 7.64 -9.04 13.01
CA VAL A 222 7.88 -9.71 11.73
C VAL A 222 7.83 -8.65 10.62
N PRO A 223 8.90 -8.48 9.82
CA PRO A 223 8.86 -7.68 8.62
C PRO A 223 7.88 -8.32 7.62
N SER A 224 6.91 -7.56 7.15
CA SER A 224 5.86 -8.03 6.23
C SER A 224 5.60 -7.00 5.12
N ALA A 225 4.77 -7.39 4.15
CA ALA A 225 4.13 -6.53 3.17
C ALA A 225 5.12 -5.68 2.35
N GLY A 226 6.12 -6.37 1.82
CA GLY A 226 7.12 -5.85 0.90
C GLY A 226 8.52 -6.41 1.17
N PRO A 227 9.47 -6.14 0.24
CA PRO A 227 9.22 -5.66 -1.11
C PRO A 227 8.72 -6.82 -2.00
N PRO A 228 7.99 -6.52 -3.10
CA PRO A 228 7.86 -7.46 -4.21
C PRO A 228 9.23 -7.65 -4.91
N VAL A 229 9.34 -8.65 -5.78
CA VAL A 229 10.46 -8.77 -6.73
C VAL A 229 10.01 -8.42 -8.15
N PHE A 230 10.88 -7.72 -8.88
CA PHE A 230 10.71 -7.35 -10.28
C PHE A 230 11.50 -8.32 -11.17
N LEU A 231 10.81 -9.25 -11.82
CA LEU A 231 11.44 -10.30 -12.63
C LEU A 231 11.54 -9.97 -14.12
N ASP A 232 10.77 -9.00 -14.60
CA ASP A 232 10.86 -8.54 -15.98
C ASP A 232 12.15 -7.75 -16.20
N ASP A 233 12.86 -8.02 -17.30
CA ASP A 233 14.09 -7.34 -17.70
C ASP A 233 13.96 -5.81 -17.70
N GLU A 234 12.80 -5.28 -18.11
CA GLU A 234 12.52 -3.83 -18.12
C GLU A 234 12.59 -3.21 -16.71
N LEU A 235 12.23 -3.99 -15.68
CA LEU A 235 12.04 -3.53 -14.30
C LEU A 235 13.09 -4.10 -13.34
N ARG A 236 13.99 -4.97 -13.80
CA ARG A 236 15.01 -5.66 -12.99
C ARG A 236 15.88 -4.72 -12.16
N TYR A 237 16.08 -3.48 -12.65
CA TYR A 237 16.84 -2.42 -11.99
C TYR A 237 16.20 -1.90 -10.69
N LEU A 238 14.93 -2.22 -10.44
CA LEU A 238 14.21 -1.83 -9.22
C LEU A 238 14.52 -2.73 -8.03
N ASN A 239 15.06 -3.95 -8.25
CA ASN A 239 15.42 -4.84 -7.15
C ASN A 239 16.61 -4.28 -6.36
N ASP A 240 16.52 -4.36 -5.03
CA ASP A 240 17.61 -3.99 -4.12
C ASP A 240 18.52 -5.19 -3.83
N ASP A 241 19.25 -5.67 -4.83
CA ASP A 241 20.04 -6.90 -4.76
C ASP A 241 21.53 -6.71 -5.04
N GLY A 242 21.99 -5.46 -5.12
CA GLY A 242 23.40 -5.11 -5.22
C GLY A 242 24.17 -5.26 -3.90
N GLU A 243 25.50 -5.30 -4.00
CA GLU A 243 26.41 -5.39 -2.84
C GLU A 243 26.26 -4.21 -1.86
N ASN A 244 25.78 -3.06 -2.34
CA ASN A 244 25.57 -1.86 -1.53
C ASN A 244 24.24 -1.85 -0.76
N ARG A 245 23.48 -2.95 -0.69
CA ARG A 245 22.13 -2.98 -0.09
C ARG A 245 22.06 -2.46 1.36
N TYR A 246 23.12 -2.69 2.15
CA TYR A 246 23.24 -2.19 3.53
C TYR A 246 23.85 -0.79 3.65
N SER A 247 24.28 -0.18 2.54
CA SER A 247 24.89 1.14 2.55
C SER A 247 23.86 2.23 2.84
N ALA A 248 24.24 3.19 3.69
CA ALA A 248 23.49 4.44 3.86
C ALA A 248 23.38 5.26 2.55
N ASP A 249 24.26 4.99 1.59
CA ASP A 249 24.22 5.60 0.25
C ASP A 249 23.33 4.86 -0.75
N ASN A 250 22.66 3.78 -0.33
CA ASN A 250 21.70 3.11 -1.19
C ASN A 250 20.38 3.90 -1.24
N GLY A 251 20.01 4.33 -2.46
CA GLY A 251 18.78 5.06 -2.72
C GLY A 251 17.62 4.17 -3.17
N ASN A 252 17.76 2.84 -3.23
CA ASN A 252 16.66 1.96 -3.60
C ASN A 252 15.56 2.02 -2.52
N ILE A 253 14.30 2.13 -2.93
CA ILE A 253 13.15 2.27 -2.03
C ILE A 253 12.52 0.93 -1.65
N PHE A 254 13.05 -0.19 -2.15
CA PHE A 254 12.56 -1.55 -1.91
C PHE A 254 13.57 -2.38 -1.10
N PRO A 255 13.93 -1.96 0.14
CA PRO A 255 14.78 -2.76 1.02
C PRO A 255 14.12 -4.12 1.31
N ASP A 256 14.92 -5.17 1.52
CA ASP A 256 14.41 -6.47 1.96
C ASP A 256 14.38 -6.64 3.48
N GLN A 257 13.88 -7.80 3.92
CA GLN A 257 13.63 -8.10 5.33
C GLN A 257 14.93 -8.07 6.12
N MET A 258 16.04 -8.54 5.52
CA MET A 258 17.35 -8.56 6.17
C MET A 258 17.89 -7.15 6.41
N VAL A 259 17.67 -6.23 5.46
CA VAL A 259 18.02 -4.81 5.65
C VAL A 259 17.21 -4.23 6.82
N PHE A 260 15.92 -4.51 6.91
CA PHE A 260 15.08 -3.98 7.98
C PHE A 260 15.42 -4.58 9.36
N LEU A 261 15.67 -5.88 9.45
CA LEU A 261 16.11 -6.54 10.68
C LEU A 261 17.46 -5.99 11.16
N GLU A 262 18.39 -5.70 10.25
CA GLU A 262 19.63 -5.01 10.59
C GLU A 262 19.35 -3.58 11.11
N GLN A 263 18.44 -2.84 10.49
CA GLN A 263 18.01 -1.52 10.98
C GLN A 263 17.41 -1.59 12.39
N MET A 264 16.62 -2.62 12.71
CA MET A 264 16.13 -2.84 14.06
C MET A 264 17.28 -3.07 15.05
N ARG A 265 18.21 -3.97 14.70
CA ARG A 265 19.35 -4.34 15.55
C ARG A 265 20.24 -3.16 15.88
N ILE A 266 20.61 -2.33 14.89
CA ILE A 266 21.46 -1.15 15.11
C ILE A 266 20.76 -0.07 15.93
N HIS A 267 19.43 -0.07 16.00
CA HIS A 267 18.63 0.83 16.84
C HIS A 267 18.21 0.18 18.18
N GLY A 268 18.82 -0.95 18.56
CA GLY A 268 18.65 -1.56 19.89
C GLY A 268 17.40 -2.42 20.06
N ASN A 269 16.70 -2.79 18.98
CA ASN A 269 15.60 -3.73 19.03
C ASN A 269 16.07 -5.13 18.58
N SER A 270 15.98 -6.11 19.48
CA SER A 270 16.36 -7.51 19.22
C SER A 270 15.16 -8.45 19.03
N GLY A 271 13.92 -7.92 18.98
CA GLY A 271 12.69 -8.71 18.80
C GLY A 271 12.32 -8.95 17.33
N GLY A 272 13.21 -8.68 16.39
CA GLY A 272 12.97 -8.90 14.97
C GLY A 272 13.00 -10.38 14.59
N VAL A 273 12.00 -10.84 13.85
CA VAL A 273 11.83 -12.24 13.43
C VAL A 273 11.78 -12.32 11.91
N LEU A 274 12.74 -13.01 11.30
CA LEU A 274 12.69 -13.29 9.87
C LEU A 274 11.65 -14.38 9.62
N MET A 275 10.70 -14.14 8.71
CA MET A 275 9.84 -15.18 8.17
C MET A 275 9.95 -15.17 6.65
N ILE A 276 10.17 -16.35 6.08
CA ILE A 276 10.14 -16.61 4.63
C ILE A 276 8.86 -17.43 4.32
N PRO A 277 8.40 -17.52 3.07
CA PRO A 277 7.23 -18.34 2.73
C PRO A 277 7.38 -19.77 3.26
N GLY A 278 6.40 -20.22 4.05
CA GLY A 278 6.40 -21.50 4.75
C GLY A 278 7.04 -21.49 6.14
N SER A 279 7.63 -20.39 6.59
CA SER A 279 8.05 -20.21 7.98
C SER A 279 6.85 -20.34 8.92
N VAL A 280 7.02 -21.08 10.01
CA VAL A 280 6.02 -21.25 11.06
C VAL A 280 6.55 -20.68 12.37
N ALA A 281 5.82 -19.75 12.97
CA ALA A 281 6.05 -19.22 14.29
C ALA A 281 4.97 -19.74 15.25
N ASP A 282 5.36 -20.55 16.23
CA ASP A 282 4.51 -20.95 17.34
C ASP A 282 4.70 -19.94 18.49
N VAL A 283 3.66 -19.16 18.78
CA VAL A 283 3.70 -18.03 19.71
C VAL A 283 2.82 -18.31 20.93
N ARG A 284 3.40 -18.06 22.12
CA ARG A 284 2.75 -18.18 23.42
C ARG A 284 3.16 -16.99 24.30
N GLY A 285 2.40 -15.91 24.20
CA GLY A 285 2.76 -14.65 24.86
C GLY A 285 4.14 -14.17 24.41
N LYS A 286 5.10 -14.11 25.35
CA LYS A 286 6.47 -13.67 25.08
C LYS A 286 7.38 -14.74 24.47
N GLU A 287 6.95 -16.00 24.43
CA GLU A 287 7.73 -17.11 23.88
C GLU A 287 7.40 -17.29 22.38
N LEU A 288 8.42 -17.53 21.57
CA LEU A 288 8.30 -17.80 20.13
C LEU A 288 9.28 -18.88 19.72
N ASP A 289 8.75 -19.95 19.14
CA ASP A 289 9.51 -21.00 18.46
C ASP A 289 9.35 -20.83 16.94
N LEU A 290 10.46 -20.68 16.22
CA LEU A 290 10.47 -20.44 14.78
C LEU A 290 11.03 -21.65 14.04
N THR A 291 10.29 -22.12 13.04
CA THR A 291 10.76 -23.14 12.10
C THR A 291 10.73 -22.60 10.68
N HIS A 292 11.83 -22.75 9.95
CA HIS A 292 11.91 -22.44 8.53
C HIS A 292 11.75 -23.71 7.67
N PRO A 293 11.14 -23.62 6.49
CA PRO A 293 11.03 -24.76 5.57
C PRO A 293 12.37 -25.16 4.95
N PHE A 294 13.31 -24.21 4.84
CA PHE A 294 14.68 -24.39 4.39
C PHE A 294 15.55 -23.24 4.94
N ASP A 295 16.87 -23.29 4.74
CA ASP A 295 17.78 -22.27 5.27
C ASP A 295 17.57 -20.92 4.54
N PRO A 296 17.19 -19.83 5.24
CA PRO A 296 17.05 -18.51 4.61
C PRO A 296 18.33 -18.00 3.91
N ALA A 297 19.51 -18.52 4.26
CA ALA A 297 20.76 -18.21 3.57
C ALA A 297 20.69 -18.52 2.06
N GLU A 298 19.90 -19.52 1.64
CA GLU A 298 19.68 -19.86 0.22
C GLU A 298 19.05 -18.71 -0.59
N ILE A 299 18.37 -17.78 0.09
CA ILE A 299 17.79 -16.57 -0.51
C ILE A 299 18.75 -15.40 -0.36
N TYR A 300 19.23 -15.12 0.86
CA TYR A 300 19.83 -13.82 1.18
C TYR A 300 21.36 -13.74 1.02
N ASP A 301 22.08 -14.86 1.03
CA ASP A 301 23.53 -14.87 0.78
C ASP A 301 23.84 -14.62 -0.71
N ASP A 302 23.05 -15.20 -1.61
CA ASP A 302 23.08 -14.97 -3.06
C ASP A 302 21.71 -14.47 -3.58
N LYS A 303 21.30 -13.30 -3.10
CA LYS A 303 20.00 -12.70 -3.49
C LYS A 303 19.89 -12.47 -4.99
N ALA A 304 20.95 -11.95 -5.62
CA ALA A 304 20.95 -11.69 -7.06
C ALA A 304 20.77 -12.98 -7.88
N GLY A 305 21.51 -14.05 -7.53
CA GLY A 305 21.35 -15.35 -8.18
C GLY A 305 20.02 -16.02 -7.86
N TYR A 306 19.46 -15.85 -6.66
CA TYR A 306 18.12 -16.32 -6.34
C TYR A 306 17.05 -15.66 -7.23
N ILE A 307 17.09 -14.33 -7.36
CA ILE A 307 16.17 -13.58 -8.24
C ILE A 307 16.33 -14.03 -9.69
N GLU A 308 17.56 -14.26 -10.17
CA GLU A 308 17.81 -14.74 -11.53
C GLU A 308 17.17 -16.13 -11.78
N ARG A 309 17.36 -17.08 -10.86
CA ARG A 309 16.72 -18.41 -10.96
C ARG A 309 15.19 -18.29 -10.96
N MET A 310 14.65 -17.37 -10.16
CA MET A 310 13.22 -17.09 -10.12
C MET A 310 12.72 -16.49 -11.43
N ALA A 311 13.44 -15.54 -12.02
CA ALA A 311 13.11 -14.93 -13.31
C ALA A 311 13.07 -15.98 -14.44
N GLN A 312 14.05 -16.88 -14.50
CA GLN A 312 14.08 -17.97 -15.49
C GLN A 312 12.86 -18.90 -15.40
N ARG A 313 12.47 -19.28 -14.18
CA ARG A 313 11.30 -20.14 -13.94
C ARG A 313 9.98 -19.41 -14.23
N MET A 314 9.89 -18.13 -13.91
CA MET A 314 8.68 -17.32 -14.10
C MET A 314 8.53 -16.75 -15.52
N ALA A 315 9.58 -16.77 -16.35
CA ALA A 315 9.54 -16.21 -17.70
C ALA A 315 8.32 -16.68 -18.53
N PRO A 316 7.94 -17.97 -18.58
CA PRO A 316 6.75 -18.40 -19.32
C PRO A 316 5.44 -17.84 -18.76
N VAL A 317 5.37 -17.54 -17.46
CA VAL A 317 4.21 -16.92 -16.82
C VAL A 317 4.14 -15.45 -17.23
N LEU A 318 5.24 -14.70 -17.11
CA LEU A 318 5.30 -13.29 -17.48
C LEU A 318 5.01 -13.07 -18.96
N GLU A 319 5.49 -13.94 -19.86
CA GLU A 319 5.19 -13.85 -21.29
C GLU A 319 3.70 -14.08 -21.59
N ARG A 320 3.03 -15.00 -20.87
CA ARG A 320 1.57 -15.18 -21.00
C ARG A 320 0.80 -13.96 -20.48
N GLU A 321 1.23 -13.39 -19.36
CA GLU A 321 0.63 -12.17 -18.82
C GLU A 321 0.76 -11.02 -19.83
N LYS A 322 1.94 -10.79 -20.39
CA LYS A 322 2.17 -9.77 -21.43
C LYS A 322 1.33 -10.01 -22.68
N ALA A 323 1.20 -11.25 -23.12
CA ALA A 323 0.39 -11.62 -24.28
C ALA A 323 -1.11 -11.35 -24.07
N SER A 324 -1.57 -11.21 -22.82
CA SER A 324 -2.97 -10.88 -22.50
C SER A 324 -3.28 -9.37 -22.62
N TRP A 325 -2.26 -8.51 -22.71
CA TRP A 325 -2.46 -7.07 -22.81
C TRP A 325 -3.14 -6.71 -24.13
N ALA A 326 -3.97 -5.67 -24.09
CA ALA A 326 -4.67 -5.20 -25.27
C ALA A 326 -3.68 -4.71 -26.34
N THR A 327 -3.82 -5.22 -27.56
CA THR A 327 -3.03 -4.81 -28.71
C THR A 327 -3.62 -3.57 -29.39
N GLU A 328 -2.85 -2.94 -30.26
CA GLU A 328 -3.38 -1.90 -31.14
C GLU A 328 -4.42 -2.49 -32.10
N ASP A 329 -5.59 -1.85 -32.14
CA ASP A 329 -6.76 -2.23 -32.92
C ASP A 329 -7.20 -1.14 -33.91
N GLY A 330 -6.41 -0.06 -34.03
CA GLY A 330 -6.72 1.13 -34.83
C GLY A 330 -7.72 2.09 -34.19
N THR A 331 -8.24 1.79 -32.99
CA THR A 331 -9.16 2.68 -32.27
C THR A 331 -8.37 3.84 -31.65
N PRO A 332 -8.72 5.12 -31.91
CA PRO A 332 -8.08 6.25 -31.25
C PRO A 332 -8.32 6.24 -29.73
N LEU A 333 -7.33 6.63 -28.92
CA LEU A 333 -7.48 6.65 -27.46
C LEU A 333 -8.26 7.87 -26.98
N LEU A 334 -8.11 9.02 -27.63
CA LEU A 334 -8.76 10.26 -27.21
C LEU A 334 -10.29 10.13 -26.98
N PRO A 335 -11.12 9.58 -27.90
CA PRO A 335 -12.56 9.44 -27.66
C PRO A 335 -12.89 8.58 -26.44
N ARG A 336 -12.19 7.45 -26.26
CA ARG A 336 -12.40 6.55 -25.12
C ARG A 336 -12.00 7.20 -23.79
N LEU A 337 -10.93 8.00 -23.80
CA LEU A 337 -10.51 8.76 -22.62
C LEU A 337 -11.48 9.90 -22.30
N LYS A 338 -12.13 10.51 -23.30
CA LYS A 338 -13.23 11.46 -23.08
C LYS A 338 -14.41 10.78 -22.38
N GLU A 339 -14.84 9.63 -22.91
CA GLU A 339 -15.95 8.84 -22.35
C GLU A 339 -15.69 8.42 -20.90
N LEU A 340 -14.45 8.04 -20.57
CA LEU A 340 -14.06 7.69 -19.20
C LEU A 340 -14.00 8.91 -18.27
N PHE A 341 -13.23 9.95 -18.64
CA PHE A 341 -12.85 10.97 -17.67
C PHE A 341 -13.79 12.18 -17.62
N GLU A 342 -14.43 12.60 -18.71
CA GLU A 342 -15.28 13.80 -18.70
C GLU A 342 -16.47 13.68 -17.73
N PRO A 343 -17.18 12.53 -17.63
CA PRO A 343 -18.23 12.36 -16.63
C PRO A 343 -17.72 12.43 -15.19
N ILE A 344 -16.54 11.89 -14.91
CA ILE A 344 -15.92 11.92 -13.57
C ILE A 344 -15.46 13.34 -13.23
N MET A 345 -14.84 14.06 -14.18
CA MET A 345 -14.46 15.46 -14.01
C MET A 345 -15.66 16.38 -13.77
N ALA A 346 -16.79 16.11 -14.43
CA ALA A 346 -18.02 16.88 -14.26
C ALA A 346 -18.65 16.74 -12.87
N GLN A 347 -18.36 15.65 -12.15
CA GLN A 347 -18.94 15.33 -10.85
C GLN A 347 -18.12 15.83 -9.66
N SER A 348 -16.87 16.28 -9.86
CA SER A 348 -15.99 16.65 -8.76
C SER A 348 -15.35 18.01 -8.96
N ASP A 349 -15.89 19.02 -8.28
CA ASP A 349 -15.35 20.37 -8.28
C ASP A 349 -14.08 20.45 -7.43
N LEU A 350 -14.06 19.89 -6.22
CA LEU A 350 -12.92 20.01 -5.30
C LEU A 350 -11.67 19.32 -5.85
N ILE A 351 -11.81 18.12 -6.43
CA ILE A 351 -10.66 17.40 -6.99
C ILE A 351 -10.17 18.10 -8.26
N CYS A 352 -11.06 18.49 -9.18
CA CYS A 352 -10.66 19.20 -10.40
C CYS A 352 -9.98 20.54 -10.10
N ASP A 353 -10.53 21.32 -9.18
CA ASP A 353 -9.98 22.61 -8.78
C ASP A 353 -8.67 22.45 -7.98
N GLY A 354 -8.58 21.42 -7.13
CA GLY A 354 -7.37 21.02 -6.41
C GLY A 354 -6.23 20.57 -7.34
N ILE A 355 -6.56 19.94 -8.47
CA ILE A 355 -5.59 19.67 -9.54
C ILE A 355 -5.21 20.98 -10.23
N GLY A 356 -6.19 21.74 -10.71
CA GLY A 356 -6.05 23.14 -11.11
C GLY A 356 -5.20 23.43 -12.36
N TYR A 357 -4.73 22.40 -13.09
CA TYR A 357 -3.94 22.56 -14.31
C TYR A 357 -4.28 21.48 -15.34
N PRO A 358 -4.07 21.74 -16.64
CA PRO A 358 -4.05 20.68 -17.64
C PRO A 358 -2.89 19.69 -17.38
N VAL A 359 -3.19 18.39 -17.53
CA VAL A 359 -2.24 17.29 -17.33
C VAL A 359 -2.03 16.54 -18.64
N GLY A 360 -0.77 16.35 -19.02
CA GLY A 360 -0.42 15.63 -20.26
C GLY A 360 -0.32 14.11 -20.07
N LEU A 361 -1.01 13.35 -20.91
CA LEU A 361 -0.87 11.91 -21.07
C LEU A 361 -0.21 11.62 -22.42
N VAL A 362 1.06 11.26 -22.40
CA VAL A 362 1.84 10.89 -23.59
C VAL A 362 1.79 9.37 -23.74
N MET A 363 1.22 8.90 -24.85
CA MET A 363 0.98 7.49 -25.15
C MET A 363 1.56 7.15 -26.52
N GLY A 364 2.84 6.76 -26.54
CA GLY A 364 3.58 6.60 -27.79
C GLY A 364 3.72 7.94 -28.51
N GLU A 365 3.21 8.02 -29.74
CA GLU A 365 3.17 9.26 -30.53
C GLU A 365 1.95 10.14 -30.23
N GLU A 366 0.90 9.58 -29.62
CA GLU A 366 -0.31 10.32 -29.25
C GLU A 366 -0.11 11.07 -27.93
N THR A 367 -0.62 12.30 -27.86
CA THR A 367 -0.72 13.04 -26.59
C THR A 367 -2.17 13.46 -26.38
N VAL A 368 -2.68 13.14 -25.19
CA VAL A 368 -4.00 13.57 -24.71
C VAL A 368 -3.81 14.48 -23.51
N VAL A 369 -4.66 15.49 -23.38
CA VAL A 369 -4.62 16.47 -22.30
C VAL A 369 -5.90 16.35 -21.48
N LEU A 370 -5.72 16.09 -20.19
CA LEU A 370 -6.77 16.17 -19.18
C LEU A 370 -6.84 17.62 -18.69
N ASP A 371 -7.74 18.44 -19.24
CA ASP A 371 -7.91 19.85 -18.92
C ASP A 371 -8.87 20.02 -17.73
N PHE A 372 -8.37 19.75 -16.52
CA PHE A 372 -9.15 19.82 -15.28
C PHE A 372 -9.85 21.18 -15.06
N PRO A 373 -9.21 22.36 -15.30
CA PRO A 373 -9.90 23.65 -15.18
C PRO A 373 -11.15 23.76 -16.07
N LYS A 374 -11.13 23.14 -17.26
CA LYS A 374 -12.27 23.12 -18.18
C LYS A 374 -13.16 21.89 -18.05
N ARG A 375 -12.75 20.89 -17.26
CA ARG A 375 -13.40 19.57 -17.15
C ARG A 375 -13.55 18.89 -18.52
N LEU A 376 -12.50 18.94 -19.34
CA LEU A 376 -12.49 18.41 -20.71
C LEU A 376 -11.27 17.53 -20.98
N VAL A 377 -11.45 16.53 -21.82
CA VAL A 377 -10.36 15.74 -22.41
C VAL A 377 -10.21 16.11 -23.89
N ARG A 378 -8.99 16.47 -24.28
CA ARG A 378 -8.71 17.06 -25.59
C ARG A 378 -7.31 16.71 -26.11
N GLY A 379 -7.07 17.01 -27.39
CA GLY A 379 -5.71 17.06 -27.93
C GLY A 379 -4.90 18.28 -27.40
N PRO A 380 -3.58 18.27 -27.61
CA PRO A 380 -2.72 19.40 -27.28
C PRO A 380 -3.09 20.64 -28.11
N ILE A 381 -2.97 21.82 -27.52
CA ILE A 381 -3.13 23.09 -28.22
C ILE A 381 -1.74 23.66 -28.53
N GLU A 382 -1.56 24.13 -29.77
CA GLU A 382 -0.30 24.76 -30.19
C GLU A 382 0.05 25.93 -29.26
N GLY A 383 1.31 25.95 -28.79
CA GLY A 383 1.81 27.00 -27.89
C GLY A 383 1.66 26.73 -26.38
N GLU A 384 0.98 25.66 -25.95
CA GLU A 384 0.87 25.32 -24.51
C GLU A 384 2.20 24.87 -23.87
N GLY A 385 3.13 24.38 -24.69
CA GLY A 385 4.43 23.89 -24.20
C GLY A 385 4.30 22.66 -23.29
N LYS A 386 5.18 22.54 -22.30
CA LYS A 386 5.21 21.39 -21.37
C LYS A 386 4.20 21.58 -20.25
N TYR A 387 3.28 20.63 -20.09
CA TYR A 387 2.31 20.60 -19.00
C TYR A 387 3.00 20.48 -17.63
N ARG A 388 2.37 21.11 -16.62
CA ARG A 388 2.87 21.14 -15.25
C ARG A 388 3.02 19.74 -14.66
N TYR A 389 2.04 18.88 -14.90
CA TYR A 389 2.05 17.47 -14.54
C TYR A 389 1.86 16.64 -15.80
N GLY A 390 2.40 15.43 -15.80
CA GLY A 390 2.03 14.46 -16.81
C GLY A 390 2.72 13.12 -16.68
N PHE A 391 2.25 12.22 -17.52
CA PHE A 391 2.61 10.81 -17.52
C PHE A 391 2.96 10.38 -18.94
N ARG A 392 3.98 9.53 -19.05
CA ARG A 392 4.26 8.77 -20.27
C ARG A 392 3.96 7.31 -19.98
N ILE A 393 2.96 6.78 -20.67
CA ILE A 393 2.42 5.44 -20.44
C ILE A 393 2.40 4.73 -21.78
N ALA A 394 2.79 3.46 -21.81
CA ALA A 394 2.74 2.71 -23.05
C ALA A 394 1.27 2.50 -23.50
N PRO A 395 0.91 2.77 -24.77
CA PRO A 395 -0.48 2.74 -25.25
C PRO A 395 -1.21 1.44 -24.92
N GLN A 396 -0.52 0.29 -24.98
CA GLN A 396 -1.07 -1.02 -24.68
C GLN A 396 -1.59 -1.13 -23.25
N LEU A 397 -0.93 -0.48 -22.28
CA LEU A 397 -1.39 -0.50 -20.88
C LEU A 397 -2.68 0.31 -20.74
N VAL A 398 -2.75 1.48 -21.39
CA VAL A 398 -3.96 2.32 -21.42
C VAL A 398 -5.12 1.60 -22.12
N ARG A 399 -4.85 0.96 -23.26
CA ARG A 399 -5.86 0.14 -23.95
C ARG A 399 -6.37 -1.00 -23.07
N THR A 400 -5.49 -1.63 -22.30
CA THR A 400 -5.84 -2.74 -21.42
C THR A 400 -6.76 -2.28 -20.30
N VAL A 401 -6.39 -1.23 -19.55
CA VAL A 401 -7.26 -0.72 -18.47
C VAL A 401 -8.60 -0.18 -18.99
N LEU A 402 -8.63 0.36 -20.21
CA LEU A 402 -9.89 0.78 -20.86
C LEU A 402 -10.74 -0.41 -21.33
N ARG A 403 -10.12 -1.51 -21.79
CA ARG A 403 -10.83 -2.76 -22.16
C ARG A 403 -11.47 -3.39 -20.92
N ASP A 404 -10.73 -3.39 -19.81
CA ASP A 404 -11.11 -4.08 -18.58
C ASP A 404 -11.99 -3.21 -17.66
N ASN A 405 -12.24 -1.95 -18.05
CA ASN A 405 -12.99 -0.96 -17.28
C ASN A 405 -12.43 -0.77 -15.86
N GLU A 406 -11.10 -0.67 -15.76
CA GLU A 406 -10.42 -0.56 -14.47
C GLU A 406 -10.84 0.72 -13.72
N PRO A 407 -11.39 0.61 -12.51
CA PRO A 407 -11.89 1.76 -11.75
C PRO A 407 -10.78 2.57 -11.07
N ASP A 408 -9.54 2.07 -11.12
CA ASP A 408 -8.40 2.56 -10.36
C ASP A 408 -7.10 2.37 -11.14
N TRP A 409 -6.58 3.44 -11.71
CA TRP A 409 -5.30 3.44 -12.42
C TRP A 409 -4.10 3.49 -11.47
N VAL A 410 -4.31 3.86 -10.20
CA VAL A 410 -3.27 3.75 -9.16
C VAL A 410 -2.99 2.27 -8.89
N ASN A 411 -4.05 1.47 -8.67
CA ASN A 411 -4.03 0.02 -8.44
C ASN A 411 -3.76 -0.82 -9.71
N THR A 412 -3.32 -0.20 -10.81
CA THR A 412 -2.98 -0.91 -12.04
C THR A 412 -1.74 -0.32 -12.68
N ILE A 413 -1.88 0.78 -13.43
CA ILE A 413 -0.78 1.39 -14.18
C ILE A 413 0.28 1.96 -13.24
N PHE A 414 -0.07 2.66 -12.16
CA PHE A 414 0.96 3.35 -11.36
C PHE A 414 1.73 2.40 -10.45
N LEU A 415 1.08 1.44 -9.80
CA LEU A 415 1.81 0.39 -9.07
C LEU A 415 2.62 -0.52 -10.01
N SER A 416 2.29 -0.60 -11.30
CA SER A 416 3.10 -1.37 -12.25
C SER A 416 4.54 -0.87 -12.43
N THR A 417 4.81 0.40 -12.07
CA THR A 417 6.06 1.13 -12.36
C THR A 417 6.45 1.19 -13.85
N ARG A 418 5.62 0.70 -14.79
CA ARG A 418 5.80 0.74 -16.25
C ARG A 418 5.36 2.07 -16.89
N PHE A 419 5.72 3.16 -16.25
CA PHE A 419 5.41 4.50 -16.74
C PHE A 419 6.51 5.46 -16.32
N GLN A 420 6.51 6.65 -16.93
CA GLN A 420 7.31 7.77 -16.44
C GLN A 420 6.38 8.91 -16.03
N ALA A 421 6.77 9.66 -15.01
CA ALA A 421 6.04 10.85 -14.58
C ALA A 421 6.94 12.08 -14.59
N TRP A 422 6.37 13.25 -14.84
CA TRP A 422 7.05 14.53 -14.60
C TRP A 422 6.13 15.48 -13.84
N ARG A 423 6.76 16.41 -13.12
CA ARG A 423 6.05 17.51 -12.46
C ARG A 423 6.90 18.76 -12.37
N ILE A 424 6.24 19.91 -12.43
CA ILE A 424 6.79 21.22 -12.09
C ILE A 424 6.17 21.65 -10.76
N GLY A 425 6.97 21.60 -9.69
CA GLY A 425 6.53 21.88 -8.31
C GLY A 425 6.24 20.63 -7.49
N GLY A 426 5.42 20.80 -6.45
CA GLY A 426 5.13 19.78 -5.44
C GLY A 426 4.21 18.65 -5.90
N TYR A 427 4.06 17.67 -5.01
CA TYR A 427 3.07 16.59 -5.15
C TYR A 427 1.65 17.17 -5.14
N ASN A 428 0.76 16.61 -5.96
CA ASN A 428 -0.65 16.95 -5.99
C ASN A 428 -1.45 15.70 -5.66
N GLU A 429 -2.07 15.65 -4.48
CA GLU A 429 -2.81 14.47 -4.04
C GLU A 429 -4.12 14.27 -4.79
N PHE A 430 -4.83 15.37 -5.10
CA PHE A 430 -6.05 15.34 -5.92
C PHE A 430 -5.83 14.65 -7.26
N LEU A 431 -4.67 14.83 -7.89
CA LEU A 431 -4.35 14.16 -9.15
C LEU A 431 -4.34 12.64 -9.03
N TYR A 432 -3.76 12.10 -7.95
CA TYR A 432 -3.73 10.65 -7.74
C TYR A 432 -5.05 10.13 -7.20
N THR A 433 -5.78 10.91 -6.40
CA THR A 433 -7.15 10.57 -6.00
C THR A 433 -8.07 10.48 -7.21
N PHE A 434 -7.96 11.39 -8.19
CA PHE A 434 -8.71 11.30 -9.44
C PHE A 434 -8.46 9.98 -10.17
N PHE A 435 -7.19 9.60 -10.38
CA PHE A 435 -6.86 8.33 -11.03
C PHE A 435 -7.24 7.08 -10.22
N LYS A 436 -7.52 7.22 -8.92
CA LYS A 436 -8.02 6.15 -8.06
C LYS A 436 -9.56 6.00 -8.11
N CYS A 437 -10.25 7.08 -8.44
CA CYS A 437 -11.70 7.21 -8.33
C CYS A 437 -12.34 7.35 -9.71
N LEU A 438 -12.22 6.34 -10.58
CA LEU A 438 -12.72 6.38 -11.95
C LEU A 438 -14.13 5.80 -12.11
N THR A 439 -14.94 5.87 -11.06
CA THR A 439 -16.36 5.52 -11.07
C THR A 439 -17.18 6.57 -10.32
N ASP A 440 -18.48 6.66 -10.62
CA ASP A 440 -19.39 7.63 -10.01
C ASP A 440 -19.41 7.53 -8.47
N GLU A 441 -19.51 6.32 -7.92
CA GLU A 441 -19.54 6.09 -6.46
C GLU A 441 -18.24 6.52 -5.79
N ARG A 442 -17.09 6.18 -6.40
CA ARG A 442 -15.77 6.48 -5.85
C ARG A 442 -15.47 7.98 -5.87
N ILE A 443 -15.76 8.65 -6.99
CA ILE A 443 -15.47 10.08 -7.11
C ILE A 443 -16.38 10.91 -6.21
N ALA A 444 -17.67 10.54 -6.09
CA ALA A 444 -18.61 11.19 -5.19
C ALA A 444 -18.19 11.04 -3.72
N TYR A 445 -17.72 9.84 -3.32
CA TYR A 445 -17.18 9.63 -1.98
C TYR A 445 -15.95 10.50 -1.71
N ALA A 446 -14.98 10.52 -2.64
CA ALA A 446 -13.76 11.29 -2.48
C ALA A 446 -14.02 12.80 -2.39
N ASP A 447 -14.91 13.34 -3.24
CA ASP A 447 -15.29 14.76 -3.22
C ASP A 447 -15.98 15.13 -1.89
N GLY A 448 -16.93 14.30 -1.43
CA GLY A 448 -17.60 14.47 -0.13
C GLY A 448 -16.61 14.45 1.05
N TRP A 449 -15.65 13.53 1.03
CA TRP A 449 -14.61 13.44 2.06
C TRP A 449 -13.76 14.73 2.12
N PHE A 450 -13.35 15.27 0.97
CA PHE A 450 -12.59 16.53 0.93
C PHE A 450 -13.41 17.72 1.42
N ALA A 451 -14.73 17.73 1.17
CA ALA A 451 -15.63 18.77 1.70
C ALA A 451 -15.73 18.72 3.24
N GLU A 452 -15.74 17.53 3.83
CA GLU A 452 -15.84 17.32 5.29
C GLU A 452 -14.51 17.54 6.03
N ALA A 453 -13.36 17.31 5.38
CA ALA A 453 -12.04 17.36 5.99
C ALA A 453 -11.59 18.76 6.49
N HIS A 454 -12.46 19.77 6.46
CA HIS A 454 -12.18 21.13 6.95
C HIS A 454 -12.36 21.35 8.47
N ASP A 455 -12.64 20.32 9.30
CA ASP A 455 -12.60 20.47 10.77
C ASP A 455 -11.15 20.37 11.32
N ASP A 456 -10.67 21.47 11.94
CA ASP A 456 -9.32 21.71 12.44
C ASP A 456 -9.27 22.09 13.93
N SER A 457 -10.33 21.86 14.70
CA SER A 457 -10.52 22.46 16.04
C SER A 457 -9.50 22.05 17.13
N ALA A 458 -8.85 20.89 17.04
CA ALA A 458 -7.92 20.39 18.07
C ALA A 458 -6.45 20.83 17.87
N SER A 459 -5.71 21.09 18.96
CA SER A 459 -4.27 21.44 18.95
C SER A 459 -3.43 20.50 19.85
N CYS A 460 -2.11 20.46 19.62
CA CYS A 460 -1.10 19.78 20.44
C CYS A 460 0.20 20.61 20.53
N GLU A 461 1.02 20.36 21.54
CA GLU A 461 2.33 21.00 21.69
C GLU A 461 3.47 20.12 21.17
N LEU A 462 4.36 20.69 20.35
CA LEU A 462 5.52 20.01 19.76
C LEU A 462 6.73 20.96 19.73
N ALA A 463 7.81 20.59 20.42
CA ALA A 463 9.09 21.30 20.38
C ALA A 463 8.99 22.84 20.55
N GLY A 464 8.14 23.30 21.48
CA GLY A 464 7.92 24.73 21.74
C GLY A 464 6.94 25.43 20.80
N TRP A 465 6.13 24.67 20.06
CA TRP A 465 5.05 25.17 19.22
C TRP A 465 3.71 24.54 19.63
N GLU A 466 2.65 25.33 19.62
CA GLU A 466 1.27 24.84 19.59
C GLU A 466 0.88 24.71 18.11
N VAL A 467 0.51 23.51 17.68
CA VAL A 467 0.08 23.24 16.31
C VAL A 467 -1.29 22.54 16.32
N GLN A 468 -2.07 22.65 15.25
CA GLN A 468 -3.26 21.78 15.13
C GLN A 468 -2.84 20.31 15.24
N ARG A 469 -3.64 19.51 15.94
CA ARG A 469 -3.28 18.12 16.27
C ARG A 469 -3.34 17.21 15.05
N ARG A 470 -4.27 17.46 14.13
CA ARG A 470 -4.47 16.62 12.95
C ARG A 470 -3.83 17.26 11.73
N CYS A 471 -2.97 16.50 11.04
CA CYS A 471 -2.38 16.88 9.77
C CYS A 471 -3.46 17.30 8.77
N PRO A 472 -3.35 18.47 8.11
CA PRO A 472 -4.36 18.94 7.17
C PRO A 472 -4.50 18.12 5.86
N HIS A 473 -3.62 17.14 5.60
CA HIS A 473 -3.74 16.22 4.45
C HIS A 473 -4.54 14.98 4.83
N LEU A 474 -3.92 14.02 5.54
CA LEU A 474 -4.54 12.73 5.90
C LEU A 474 -4.70 12.55 7.43
N LYS A 475 -4.93 13.65 8.15
CA LYS A 475 -5.35 13.63 9.58
C LYS A 475 -4.43 12.86 10.54
N ALA A 476 -3.19 12.59 10.15
CA ALA A 476 -2.14 12.06 11.02
C ALA A 476 -2.08 12.87 12.33
N ASP A 477 -2.01 12.19 13.48
CA ASP A 477 -1.82 12.87 14.76
C ASP A 477 -0.40 13.44 14.83
N LEU A 478 -0.26 14.75 14.71
CA LEU A 478 1.03 15.44 14.75
C LEU A 478 1.67 15.34 16.14
N SER A 479 0.91 15.11 17.22
CA SER A 479 1.52 14.85 18.53
C SER A 479 2.30 13.54 18.57
N LYS A 480 1.89 12.53 17.78
CA LYS A 480 2.53 11.22 17.68
C LYS A 480 3.57 11.16 16.54
N PHE A 481 3.23 11.74 15.38
CA PHE A 481 4.00 11.60 14.15
C PHE A 481 4.69 12.89 13.68
N GLY A 482 4.55 14.01 14.40
CA GLY A 482 5.15 15.29 14.05
C GLY A 482 6.58 15.40 14.56
N VAL A 483 7.53 15.66 13.66
CA VAL A 483 8.92 15.94 14.00
C VAL A 483 9.27 17.36 13.61
N VAL A 484 9.76 18.13 14.58
CA VAL A 484 10.18 19.53 14.37
C VAL A 484 11.69 19.61 14.25
N GLU A 485 12.17 20.11 13.11
CA GLU A 485 13.57 20.43 12.86
C GLU A 485 13.69 21.93 12.52
N GLY A 486 14.16 22.71 13.50
CA GLY A 486 14.24 24.17 13.37
C GLY A 486 12.84 24.79 13.21
N ASN A 487 12.58 25.40 12.04
CA ASN A 487 11.27 25.98 11.70
C ASN A 487 10.40 25.07 10.81
N THR A 488 10.76 23.79 10.66
CA THR A 488 10.03 22.85 9.80
C THR A 488 9.41 21.74 10.62
N LEU A 489 8.09 21.60 10.56
CA LEU A 489 7.39 20.41 11.03
C LEU A 489 7.29 19.42 9.87
N THR A 490 7.68 18.17 10.09
CA THR A 490 7.45 17.06 9.17
C THR A 490 6.46 16.09 9.81
N CYS A 491 5.38 15.75 9.09
CA CYS A 491 4.54 14.61 9.44
C CYS A 491 5.26 13.34 8.99
N ASN A 492 5.87 12.59 9.90
CA ASN A 492 6.63 11.38 9.58
C ASN A 492 5.77 10.24 9.02
N LEU A 493 4.45 10.26 9.24
CA LEU A 493 3.56 9.24 8.70
C LEU A 493 3.55 9.24 7.16
N HIS A 494 3.51 10.42 6.56
CA HIS A 494 3.30 10.61 5.13
C HIS A 494 4.38 11.45 4.43
N GLY A 495 5.15 12.21 5.20
CA GLY A 495 6.29 13.00 4.74
C GLY A 495 5.95 14.43 4.30
N TRP A 496 4.75 14.94 4.56
CA TRP A 496 4.41 16.35 4.34
C TRP A 496 5.12 17.25 5.35
N GLN A 497 5.48 18.44 4.89
CA GLN A 497 6.26 19.41 5.65
C GLN A 497 5.58 20.76 5.65
N TRP A 498 5.69 21.47 6.76
CA TRP A 498 5.19 22.84 6.93
C TRP A 498 6.27 23.74 7.49
N ASP A 499 6.16 25.01 7.13
CA ASP A 499 6.85 26.09 7.81
C ASP A 499 6.07 26.49 9.06
N LEU A 500 6.66 26.38 10.24
CA LEU A 500 5.95 26.60 11.51
C LEU A 500 5.62 28.08 11.78
N GLU A 501 6.42 29.01 11.27
CA GLU A 501 6.14 30.44 11.39
C GLU A 501 4.96 30.89 10.53
N THR A 502 4.89 30.39 9.29
CA THR A 502 3.86 30.83 8.32
C THR A 502 2.67 29.88 8.22
N GLY A 503 2.77 28.68 8.77
CA GLY A 503 1.81 27.59 8.58
C GLY A 503 1.81 27.00 7.16
N ARG A 504 2.61 27.54 6.24
CA ARG A 504 2.57 27.17 4.82
C ARG A 504 3.05 25.74 4.62
N CYS A 505 2.27 24.93 3.91
CA CYS A 505 2.74 23.63 3.44
C CYS A 505 3.88 23.79 2.43
N LYS A 506 5.01 23.14 2.70
CA LYS A 506 6.20 23.09 1.83
C LYS A 506 6.09 21.99 0.77
N THR A 507 5.20 21.02 0.96
CA THR A 507 5.11 19.81 0.12
C THR A 507 4.06 19.89 -0.99
N SER A 508 2.89 20.45 -0.70
CA SER A 508 1.80 20.71 -1.67
C SER A 508 1.25 22.13 -1.50
N LYS A 509 0.42 22.58 -2.44
CA LYS A 509 -0.28 23.88 -2.34
C LYS A 509 -1.55 23.70 -1.51
N GLY A 510 -1.87 24.64 -0.62
CA GLY A 510 -2.95 24.53 0.36
C GLY A 510 -2.52 23.79 1.63
N HIS A 511 -3.49 23.28 2.40
CA HIS A 511 -3.25 22.51 3.63
C HIS A 511 -2.41 23.26 4.65
N GLU A 512 -2.72 24.54 4.83
CA GLU A 512 -2.10 25.38 5.85
C GLU A 512 -2.22 24.71 7.22
N LEU A 513 -1.11 24.65 7.93
CA LEU A 513 -1.04 24.19 9.30
C LEU A 513 -1.24 25.39 10.21
N ARG A 514 -2.24 25.33 11.08
CA ARG A 514 -2.32 26.25 12.21
C ARG A 514 -1.17 25.95 13.17
N SER A 515 -0.27 26.91 13.34
CA SER A 515 0.85 26.82 14.28
C SER A 515 1.11 28.18 14.95
N ARG A 516 1.52 28.13 16.22
CA ARG A 516 1.93 29.29 17.02
C ARG A 516 3.11 28.91 17.90
N LYS A 517 4.10 29.78 18.01
CA LYS A 517 5.21 29.59 18.95
C LYS A 517 4.71 29.77 20.39
N LEU A 518 5.14 28.90 21.30
CA LEU A 518 4.79 28.97 22.73
C LEU A 518 5.73 29.90 23.50
#